data_AF-A0A5P8WID2-F1
#
_entry.id   AF-A0A5P8WID2-F1
#
_cell.length_a   1.000
_cell.length_b   1.000
_cell.length_c   1.000
_cell.angle_alpha   90.00
_cell.angle_beta   90.00
_cell.angle_gamma   90.00
#
_symmetry.space_group_name_H-M   'P 1'
#
loop_
_entity.id
_entity.type
_entity.pdbx_description
1 polymer ?
#
loop_
_entity_poly.entity_id
_entity_poly.type
_entity_poly.pdbx_seq_one_letter_code
_entity_poly.pdbx_strand_id
1 'polypeptide(L)'
;MPLPDYIDNSRHKLQTILKTLIEDENQIVLDIATGFFRIEAWVRLEAAMNRLTSLRLLIGRDPTIRPAESDRIDLIRYFKKNIQEELENQPLNSKYQNEIERMIAYLQRHDVEVRLFGAHGDKNQFLHAKAYIFNNYSIVGSSNFTPAGLEGNTELNVVNKVGAIAHDLRHNWFAGFWNDPSVDVDYKTKLIDALNASKFGSKAYTPYQIFLKALYELFKEDTIIGESDRTSLELASFQQEGFERAVRLIERHDGCVIADAVGLGKTFIGLRLLDYYLIKLRKPRFVPRALVVCPAQLKKLVWDKKLDEFGIKADVISHE
;
A
#
# COMPACT_ATOMS: atom_id res chain seq x y z
N MET A 1 -2.94 -1.51 41.66
CA MET A 1 -2.94 -2.99 41.61
C MET A 1 -1.48 -3.43 41.52
N PRO A 2 -1.02 -4.48 42.22
CA PRO A 2 0.38 -4.90 42.09
C PRO A 2 0.67 -5.27 40.64
N LEU A 3 1.80 -4.80 40.11
CA LEU A 3 2.27 -5.18 38.78
C LEU A 3 2.42 -6.70 38.70
N PRO A 4 1.97 -7.36 37.62
CA PRO A 4 2.17 -8.79 37.44
C PRO A 4 3.64 -9.10 37.09
N ASP A 5 4.05 -10.36 37.26
CA ASP A 5 5.40 -10.83 36.87
C ASP A 5 5.48 -11.23 35.39
N TYR A 6 4.33 -11.42 34.74
CA TYR A 6 4.24 -11.75 33.32
C TYR A 6 3.05 -11.06 32.65
N ILE A 7 3.11 -10.99 31.32
CA ILE A 7 2.10 -10.39 30.46
C ILE A 7 1.79 -11.39 29.35
N ASP A 8 0.52 -11.80 29.25
CA ASP A 8 0.05 -12.82 28.32
C ASP A 8 -1.05 -12.34 27.36
N ASN A 9 -1.45 -11.07 27.48
CA ASN A 9 -2.59 -10.44 26.81
C ASN A 9 -3.95 -11.11 27.02
N SER A 10 -4.04 -12.16 27.84
CA SER A 10 -5.29 -12.83 28.21
C SER A 10 -5.78 -12.34 29.57
N ARG A 11 -4.89 -12.31 30.56
CA ARG A 11 -5.14 -11.84 31.93
C ARG A 11 -4.52 -10.48 32.15
N HIS A 12 -3.30 -10.29 31.65
CA HIS A 12 -2.54 -9.06 31.79
C HIS A 12 -2.17 -8.56 30.41
N LYS A 13 -2.78 -7.44 30.00
CA LYS A 13 -2.56 -6.81 28.69
C LYS A 13 -1.34 -5.91 28.73
N LEU A 14 -0.45 -6.03 27.75
CA LEU A 14 0.74 -5.18 27.65
C LEU A 14 0.35 -3.70 27.62
N GLN A 15 -0.71 -3.34 26.92
CA GLN A 15 -1.24 -1.98 26.88
C GLN A 15 -1.50 -1.42 28.29
N THR A 16 -2.19 -2.19 29.14
CA THR A 16 -2.54 -1.76 30.50
C THR A 16 -1.30 -1.63 31.36
N ILE A 17 -0.37 -2.57 31.27
CA ILE A 17 0.87 -2.53 32.06
C ILE A 17 1.76 -1.36 31.65
N LEU A 18 1.91 -1.08 30.36
CA LEU A 18 2.66 0.10 29.89
C LEU A 18 2.03 1.40 30.41
N LYS A 19 0.69 1.51 30.39
CA LYS A 19 -0.01 2.67 30.98
C LYS A 19 0.28 2.79 32.47
N THR A 20 0.10 1.73 33.25
CA THR A 20 0.38 1.74 34.70
C THR A 20 1.83 2.12 35.00
N LEU A 21 2.81 1.58 34.26
CA LEU A 21 4.23 1.92 34.47
C LEU A 21 4.51 3.40 34.22
N ILE A 22 3.93 3.97 33.17
CA ILE A 22 4.15 5.38 32.81
C ILE A 22 3.35 6.32 33.73
N GLU A 23 2.08 5.99 33.98
CA GLU A 23 1.12 6.90 34.60
C GLU A 23 1.11 6.82 36.13
N ASP A 24 1.21 5.61 36.69
CA ASP A 24 1.08 5.37 38.13
C ASP A 24 2.45 5.21 38.79
N GLU A 25 3.39 4.50 38.14
CA GLU A 25 4.76 4.26 38.64
C GLU A 25 5.77 5.33 38.18
N ASN A 26 5.28 6.36 37.48
CA ASN A 26 6.03 7.52 37.01
C ASN A 26 7.32 7.17 36.24
N GLN A 27 7.29 6.11 35.43
CA GLN A 27 8.41 5.69 34.60
C GLN A 27 8.41 6.45 33.26
N ILE A 28 9.00 7.65 33.27
CA ILE A 28 8.91 8.62 32.18
C ILE A 28 10.06 8.56 31.14
N VAL A 29 10.97 7.59 31.27
CA VAL A 29 12.06 7.32 30.30
C VAL A 29 11.91 5.91 29.79
N LEU A 30 11.70 5.75 28.48
CA LEU A 30 11.39 4.47 27.85
C LEU A 30 12.25 4.21 26.62
N ASP A 31 12.89 3.05 26.58
CA ASP A 31 13.50 2.49 25.38
C ASP A 31 12.70 1.29 24.88
N ILE A 32 12.39 1.28 23.59
CA ILE A 32 11.65 0.18 22.96
C ILE A 32 12.52 -0.40 21.85
N ALA A 33 12.78 -1.71 21.91
CA ALA A 33 13.30 -2.48 20.79
C ALA A 33 12.17 -3.38 20.27
N THR A 34 11.88 -3.32 18.97
CA THR A 34 10.79 -4.10 18.36
C THR A 34 11.11 -4.48 16.91
N GLY A 35 10.63 -5.63 16.44
CA GLY A 35 10.76 -6.04 15.04
C GLY A 35 9.70 -5.41 14.14
N PHE A 36 8.52 -5.10 14.70
CA PHE A 36 7.43 -4.45 13.99
C PHE A 36 6.88 -3.27 14.79
N PHE A 37 6.50 -2.23 14.07
CA PHE A 37 5.82 -1.05 14.58
C PHE A 37 4.58 -0.77 13.73
N ARG A 38 3.47 -0.43 14.38
CA ARG A 38 2.20 -0.02 13.73
C ARG A 38 1.71 1.25 14.40
N ILE A 39 1.18 2.20 13.63
CA ILE A 39 0.83 3.53 14.14
C ILE A 39 -0.26 3.43 15.21
N GLU A 40 -1.22 2.52 15.03
CA GLU A 40 -2.34 2.36 15.96
C GLU A 40 -1.91 1.84 17.34
N ALA A 41 -0.73 1.22 17.46
CA ALA A 41 -0.17 0.86 18.76
C ALA A 41 0.18 2.10 19.59
N TRP A 42 0.77 3.11 18.94
CA TRP A 42 1.03 4.39 19.59
C TRP A 42 -0.28 5.12 19.92
N VAL A 43 -1.25 5.16 18.99
CA VAL A 43 -2.56 5.81 19.22
C VAL A 43 -3.26 5.26 20.48
N ARG A 44 -3.21 3.95 20.71
CA ARG A 44 -3.78 3.30 21.91
C ARG A 44 -3.11 3.71 23.23
N LEU A 45 -1.87 4.18 23.15
CA LEU A 45 -1.04 4.62 24.29
C LEU A 45 -0.77 6.13 24.28
N GLU A 46 -1.38 6.90 23.38
CA GLU A 46 -1.08 8.32 23.13
C GLU A 46 -1.01 9.13 24.44
N ALA A 47 -2.03 9.02 25.29
CA ALA A 47 -2.10 9.76 26.55
C ALA A 47 -0.93 9.44 27.51
N ALA A 48 -0.52 8.17 27.60
CA ALA A 48 0.61 7.75 28.41
C ALA A 48 1.94 8.17 27.76
N MET A 49 2.10 7.92 26.46
CA MET A 49 3.31 8.26 25.70
C MET A 49 3.63 9.76 25.76
N ASN A 50 2.61 10.63 25.83
CA ASN A 50 2.79 12.07 25.98
C ASN A 50 3.44 12.48 27.32
N ARG A 51 3.37 11.64 28.36
CA ARG A 51 4.02 11.89 29.67
C ARG A 51 5.52 11.57 29.69
N LEU A 52 6.03 10.84 28.70
CA LEU A 52 7.44 10.52 28.63
C LEU A 52 8.26 11.80 28.43
N THR A 53 9.41 11.87 29.11
CA THR A 53 10.45 12.89 28.91
C THR A 53 11.57 12.40 28.02
N SER A 54 11.57 11.11 27.67
CA SER A 54 12.47 10.52 26.68
C SER A 54 11.90 9.21 26.15
N LEU A 55 11.88 9.07 24.83
CA LEU A 55 11.55 7.84 24.13
C LEU A 55 12.62 7.52 23.09
N ARG A 56 13.20 6.32 23.16
CA ARG A 56 14.04 5.77 22.08
C ARG A 56 13.37 4.54 21.50
N LEU A 57 12.92 4.63 20.25
CA LEU A 57 12.31 3.52 19.52
C LEU A 57 13.27 2.96 18.48
N LEU A 58 13.73 1.74 18.71
CA LEU A 58 14.57 0.99 17.77
C LEU A 58 13.71 -0.05 17.04
N ILE A 59 13.56 0.15 15.74
CA ILE A 59 12.86 -0.80 14.86
C ILE A 59 13.91 -1.70 14.21
N GLY A 60 13.69 -3.00 14.28
CA GLY A 60 14.56 -4.03 13.74
C GLY A 60 13.99 -4.72 12.51
N ARG A 61 14.81 -5.59 11.92
CA ARG A 61 14.35 -6.57 10.93
C ARG A 61 13.87 -7.84 11.63
N ASP A 62 12.58 -8.13 11.50
CA ASP A 62 12.00 -9.40 11.91
C ASP A 62 12.38 -10.53 10.91
N PRO A 63 12.67 -11.77 11.36
CA PRO A 63 13.02 -12.90 10.50
C PRO A 63 11.97 -13.26 9.45
N THR A 64 10.71 -12.88 9.67
CA THR A 64 9.62 -13.08 8.71
C THR A 64 9.74 -12.18 7.48
N ILE A 65 10.54 -11.10 7.54
CA ILE A 65 10.82 -10.22 6.40
C ILE A 65 11.83 -10.90 5.48
N ARG A 66 11.29 -11.59 4.47
CA ARG A 66 12.05 -12.35 3.45
C ARG A 66 12.42 -11.48 2.25
N PRO A 67 13.60 -11.68 1.63
CA PRO A 67 13.96 -10.96 0.43
C PRO A 67 13.15 -11.43 -0.77
N ALA A 68 12.72 -10.47 -1.60
CA ALA A 68 12.04 -10.74 -2.86
C ALA A 68 13.09 -10.86 -3.98
N GLU A 69 13.80 -11.99 -4.07
CA GLU A 69 14.71 -12.36 -5.18
C GLU A 69 16.19 -11.95 -5.08
N SER A 70 16.57 -10.94 -4.28
CA SER A 70 17.99 -10.60 -4.03
C SER A 70 18.41 -10.94 -2.59
N ASP A 71 19.68 -11.27 -2.35
CA ASP A 71 20.21 -11.55 -0.99
C ASP A 71 20.11 -10.36 0.00
N ARG A 72 19.63 -9.20 -0.45
CA ARG A 72 19.59 -7.94 0.32
C ARG A 72 18.22 -7.24 0.24
N ILE A 73 17.60 -7.06 1.41
CA ILE A 73 16.38 -6.25 1.56
C ILE A 73 16.77 -4.79 1.84
N ASP A 74 16.26 -3.87 1.03
CA ASP A 74 16.23 -2.45 1.39
C ASP A 74 15.14 -2.24 2.46
N LEU A 75 15.54 -2.28 3.74
CA LEU A 75 14.61 -2.14 4.86
C LEU A 75 13.91 -0.79 4.89
N ILE A 76 14.59 0.29 4.49
CA ILE A 76 14.01 1.63 4.45
C ILE A 76 12.84 1.64 3.46
N ARG A 77 13.07 1.10 2.24
CA ARG A 77 12.01 0.98 1.24
C ARG A 77 10.89 0.05 1.70
N TYR A 78 11.22 -1.08 2.32
CA TYR A 78 10.24 -2.03 2.84
C TYR A 78 9.31 -1.39 3.88
N PHE A 79 9.86 -0.77 4.92
CA PHE A 79 9.04 -0.14 5.96
C PHE A 79 8.28 1.07 5.45
N LYS A 80 8.87 1.88 4.55
CA LYS A 80 8.15 2.96 3.87
C LYS A 80 6.92 2.43 3.13
N LYS A 81 7.07 1.34 2.37
CA LYS A 81 5.96 0.71 1.64
C LYS A 81 4.89 0.17 2.59
N ASN A 82 5.30 -0.50 3.67
CA ASN A 82 4.36 -1.02 4.67
C ASN A 82 3.52 0.08 5.32
N ILE A 83 4.12 1.24 5.64
CA ILE A 83 3.40 2.39 6.19
C ILE A 83 2.46 2.99 5.14
N GLN A 84 2.90 3.10 3.89
CA GLN A 84 2.04 3.56 2.80
C GLN A 84 0.83 2.65 2.62
N GLU A 85 1.03 1.33 2.55
CA GLU A 85 -0.05 0.34 2.44
C GLU A 85 -1.00 0.38 3.65
N GLU A 86 -0.48 0.52 4.86
CA GLU A 86 -1.27 0.69 6.09
C GLU A 86 -2.20 1.90 5.98
N LEU A 87 -1.66 3.05 5.57
CA LEU A 87 -2.43 4.29 5.45
C LEU A 87 -3.36 4.28 4.24
N GLU A 88 -2.97 3.71 3.11
CA GLU A 88 -3.79 3.66 1.90
C GLU A 88 -5.06 2.83 2.10
N ASN A 89 -4.98 1.73 2.87
CA ASN A 89 -6.11 0.84 3.15
C ASN A 89 -7.11 1.41 4.19
N GLN A 90 -6.76 2.45 4.94
CA GLN A 90 -7.67 3.09 5.89
C GLN A 90 -8.64 4.05 5.17
N PRO A 91 -9.95 4.05 5.45
CA PRO A 91 -10.87 5.01 4.84
C PRO A 91 -10.51 6.45 5.25
N LEU A 92 -10.69 7.41 4.33
CA LEU A 92 -10.46 8.82 4.65
C LEU A 92 -11.48 9.26 5.72
N ASN A 93 -10.99 9.61 6.90
CA ASN A 93 -11.78 10.01 8.05
C ASN A 93 -10.98 11.04 8.87
N SER A 94 -11.60 12.17 9.19
CA SER A 94 -11.00 13.25 9.97
C SER A 94 -10.49 12.80 11.35
N LYS A 95 -11.14 11.80 11.98
CA LYS A 95 -10.65 11.27 13.26
C LYS A 95 -9.25 10.67 13.12
N TYR A 96 -9.07 9.79 12.14
CA TYR A 96 -7.78 9.13 11.91
C TYR A 96 -6.73 10.13 11.40
N GLN A 97 -7.15 11.10 10.56
CA GLN A 97 -6.28 12.20 10.16
C GLN A 97 -5.71 12.95 11.39
N ASN A 98 -6.57 13.34 12.32
CA ASN A 98 -6.14 14.02 13.55
C ASN A 98 -5.20 13.13 14.39
N GLU A 99 -5.39 11.81 14.40
CA GLU A 99 -4.48 10.87 15.08
C GLU A 99 -3.10 10.84 14.42
N ILE A 100 -3.03 10.83 13.08
CA ILE A 100 -1.78 10.92 12.32
C ILE A 100 -1.07 12.26 12.56
N GLU A 101 -1.80 13.37 12.55
CA GLU A 101 -1.23 14.70 12.83
C GLU A 101 -0.61 14.78 14.24
N ARG A 102 -1.28 14.22 15.26
CA ARG A 102 -0.73 14.16 16.63
C ARG A 102 0.47 13.23 16.73
N MET A 103 0.48 12.10 16.01
CA MET A 103 1.64 11.22 15.93
C MET A 103 2.85 11.92 15.30
N ILE A 104 2.64 12.66 14.21
CA ILE A 104 3.70 13.46 13.57
C ILE A 104 4.25 14.48 14.56
N ALA A 105 3.38 15.24 15.23
CA ALA A 105 3.77 16.23 16.23
C ALA A 105 4.56 15.59 17.39
N TYR A 106 4.16 14.39 17.83
CA TYR A 106 4.87 13.63 18.86
C TYR A 106 6.28 13.21 18.40
N LEU A 107 6.42 12.66 17.19
CA LEU A 107 7.71 12.27 16.61
C LEU A 107 8.66 13.46 16.39
N GLN A 108 8.11 14.65 16.15
CA GLN A 108 8.90 15.88 15.97
C GLN A 108 9.55 16.39 17.26
N ARG A 109 9.12 15.91 18.43
CA ARG A 109 9.75 16.29 19.70
C ARG A 109 11.24 15.87 19.71
N HIS A 110 12.06 16.67 20.39
CA HIS A 110 13.51 16.45 20.48
C HIS A 110 13.87 15.27 21.39
N ASP A 111 13.00 14.95 22.35
CA ASP A 111 13.16 13.85 23.31
C ASP A 111 12.61 12.51 22.80
N VAL A 112 12.12 12.48 21.55
CA VAL A 112 11.69 11.26 20.85
C VAL A 112 12.68 10.96 19.73
N GLU A 113 13.35 9.82 19.82
CA GLU A 113 14.25 9.30 18.79
C GLU A 113 13.69 8.01 18.21
N VAL A 114 13.77 7.87 16.88
CA VAL A 114 13.39 6.63 16.18
C VAL A 114 14.50 6.25 15.22
N ARG A 115 14.98 5.02 15.34
CA ARG A 115 16.08 4.48 14.53
C ARG A 115 15.70 3.14 13.92
N LEU A 116 16.31 2.82 12.78
CA LEU A 116 16.11 1.55 12.09
C LEU A 116 17.43 0.76 12.08
N PHE A 117 17.46 -0.36 12.79
CA PHE A 117 18.60 -1.28 12.86
C PHE A 117 18.68 -2.17 11.62
N GLY A 118 19.91 -2.44 11.14
CA GLY A 118 20.14 -3.28 9.97
C GLY A 118 19.86 -2.59 8.62
N ALA A 119 19.67 -1.28 8.61
CA ALA A 119 19.42 -0.49 7.41
C ALA A 119 20.68 -0.32 6.53
N HIS A 120 21.86 -0.34 7.14
CA HIS A 120 23.15 -0.16 6.48
C HIS A 120 24.06 -1.39 6.65
N GLY A 121 25.05 -1.51 5.77
CA GLY A 121 26.02 -2.62 5.76
C GLY A 121 25.57 -3.86 4.97
N ASP A 122 26.50 -4.79 4.79
CA ASP A 122 26.35 -5.97 3.92
C ASP A 122 25.98 -7.26 4.67
N LYS A 123 25.82 -7.18 6.00
CA LYS A 123 25.46 -8.34 6.83
C LYS A 123 23.95 -8.36 7.08
N ASN A 124 23.35 -9.54 6.94
CA ASN A 124 21.98 -9.83 7.36
C ASN A 124 21.87 -9.77 8.90
N GLN A 125 21.88 -8.56 9.45
CA GLN A 125 21.69 -8.34 10.88
C GLN A 125 20.19 -8.34 11.18
N PHE A 126 19.79 -9.05 12.24
CA PHE A 126 18.40 -9.18 12.66
C PHE A 126 18.27 -8.71 14.11
N LEU A 127 17.22 -7.97 14.39
CA LEU A 127 16.80 -7.63 15.75
C LEU A 127 15.38 -8.18 15.92
N HIS A 128 15.31 -9.42 16.40
CA HIS A 128 14.04 -10.09 16.69
C HIS A 128 13.59 -9.89 18.14
N ALA A 129 14.40 -9.27 18.99
CA ALA A 129 14.03 -9.03 20.38
C ALA A 129 12.90 -8.00 20.50
N LYS A 130 12.01 -8.21 21.47
CA LYS A 130 11.01 -7.23 21.88
C LYS A 130 11.22 -6.88 23.34
N ALA A 131 11.60 -5.64 23.57
CA ALA A 131 11.95 -5.15 24.90
C ALA A 131 11.39 -3.74 25.11
N TYR A 132 10.85 -3.50 26.31
CA TYR A 132 10.40 -2.20 26.79
C TYR A 132 11.14 -1.92 28.08
N ILE A 133 12.03 -0.94 28.09
CA ILE A 133 13.01 -0.72 29.16
C ILE A 133 12.78 0.65 29.79
N PHE A 134 12.33 0.64 31.04
CA PHE A 134 12.19 1.81 31.90
C PHE A 134 13.39 1.91 32.87
N ASN A 135 13.41 2.93 33.74
CA ASN A 135 14.50 3.09 34.71
C ASN A 135 14.53 1.94 35.74
N ASN A 136 13.37 1.58 36.27
CA ASN A 136 13.26 0.58 37.35
C ASN A 136 12.65 -0.75 36.89
N TYR A 137 12.17 -0.81 35.65
CA TYR A 137 11.43 -1.94 35.12
C TYR A 137 11.90 -2.29 33.71
N SER A 138 11.83 -3.56 33.34
CA SER A 138 11.95 -3.98 31.95
C SER A 138 10.96 -5.09 31.62
N ILE A 139 10.42 -5.05 30.42
CA ILE A 139 9.52 -6.07 29.87
C ILE A 139 10.25 -6.68 28.68
N VAL A 140 10.47 -7.98 28.69
CA VAL A 140 11.13 -8.70 27.59
C VAL A 140 10.27 -9.89 27.19
N GLY A 141 10.06 -10.08 25.89
CA GLY A 141 9.25 -11.18 25.40
C GLY A 141 9.00 -11.16 23.90
N SER A 142 7.77 -11.52 23.54
CA SER A 142 7.33 -11.78 22.16
C SER A 142 6.48 -10.64 21.57
N SER A 143 5.97 -9.73 22.40
CA SER A 143 5.08 -8.65 21.96
C SER A 143 5.78 -7.52 21.21
N ASN A 144 5.60 -7.47 19.89
CA ASN A 144 5.97 -6.31 19.08
C ASN A 144 5.13 -5.08 19.44
N PHE A 145 5.62 -3.89 19.09
CA PHE A 145 4.90 -2.64 19.31
C PHE A 145 3.81 -2.41 18.24
N THR A 146 2.79 -3.28 18.27
CA THR A 146 1.65 -3.33 17.36
C THR A 146 0.34 -3.53 18.13
N PRO A 147 -0.85 -3.21 17.58
CA PRO A 147 -2.12 -3.47 18.25
C PRO A 147 -2.29 -4.91 18.74
N ALA A 148 -1.85 -5.89 17.93
CA ALA A 148 -1.91 -7.29 18.27
C ALA A 148 -0.96 -7.66 19.42
N GLY A 149 0.26 -7.11 19.43
CA GLY A 149 1.21 -7.31 20.53
C GLY A 149 0.75 -6.68 21.84
N LEU A 150 -0.06 -5.61 21.78
CA LEU A 150 -0.57 -4.90 22.95
C LEU A 150 -1.76 -5.59 23.65
N GLU A 151 -2.59 -6.35 22.93
CA GLU A 151 -3.86 -6.88 23.45
C GLU A 151 -4.39 -8.16 22.77
N GLY A 152 -3.96 -8.51 21.55
CA GLY A 152 -4.67 -9.48 20.70
C GLY A 152 -4.04 -10.87 20.56
N ASN A 153 -2.71 -10.97 20.60
CA ASN A 153 -2.00 -12.25 20.43
C ASN A 153 -1.78 -12.94 21.78
N THR A 154 -1.74 -14.29 21.77
CA THR A 154 -1.18 -15.09 22.87
C THR A 154 0.34 -14.88 22.90
N GLU A 155 0.75 -13.72 23.43
CA GLU A 155 2.14 -13.38 23.66
C GLU A 155 2.55 -13.87 25.04
N LEU A 156 3.85 -13.92 25.30
CA LEU A 156 4.38 -14.06 26.64
C LEU A 156 5.54 -13.10 26.83
N ASN A 157 5.45 -12.30 27.89
CA ASN A 157 6.50 -11.39 28.30
C ASN A 157 6.73 -11.53 29.81
N VAL A 158 7.98 -11.37 30.21
CA VAL A 158 8.39 -11.32 31.62
C VAL A 158 8.57 -9.87 32.03
N VAL A 159 8.07 -9.51 33.21
CA VAL A 159 8.24 -8.18 33.81
C VAL A 159 9.31 -8.27 34.89
N ASN A 160 10.48 -7.70 34.61
CA ASN A 160 11.52 -7.54 35.61
C ASN A 160 11.32 -6.22 36.35
N LYS A 161 11.21 -6.31 37.68
CA LYS A 161 10.98 -5.16 38.60
C LYS A 161 12.25 -4.75 39.33
N VAL A 162 13.41 -5.03 38.73
CA VAL A 162 14.73 -4.82 39.32
C VAL A 162 15.46 -3.77 38.49
N GLY A 163 15.66 -2.58 39.06
CA GLY A 163 16.30 -1.46 38.36
C GLY A 163 17.71 -1.76 37.86
N ALA A 164 18.49 -2.58 38.58
CA ALA A 164 19.83 -2.99 38.13
C ALA A 164 19.78 -3.79 36.81
N ILE A 165 18.77 -4.65 36.63
CA ILE A 165 18.57 -5.42 35.39
C ILE A 165 18.15 -4.46 34.27
N ALA A 166 17.23 -3.53 34.54
CA ALA A 166 16.78 -2.56 33.55
C ALA A 166 17.93 -1.63 33.10
N HIS A 167 18.78 -1.20 34.04
CA HIS A 167 19.97 -0.42 33.75
C HIS A 167 20.96 -1.18 32.86
N ASP A 168 21.27 -2.44 33.18
CA ASP A 168 22.15 -3.28 32.36
C ASP A 168 21.59 -3.48 30.94
N LEU A 169 20.30 -3.83 30.82
CA LEU A 169 19.62 -3.97 29.54
C LEU A 169 19.67 -2.69 28.71
N ARG A 170 19.52 -1.51 29.33
CA ARG A 170 19.61 -0.22 28.64
C ARG A 170 21.03 0.09 28.15
N HIS A 171 21.99 0.02 29.07
CA HIS A 171 23.33 0.57 28.83
C HIS A 171 24.26 -0.39 28.09
N ASN A 172 24.00 -1.70 28.15
CA ASN A 172 24.82 -2.70 27.47
C ASN A 172 24.07 -3.29 26.28
N TRP A 173 22.89 -3.87 26.49
CA TRP A 173 22.17 -4.56 25.42
C TRP A 173 21.55 -3.59 24.40
N PHE A 174 20.68 -2.68 24.83
CA PHE A 174 20.00 -1.74 23.94
C PHE A 174 20.99 -0.76 23.30
N ALA A 175 21.92 -0.19 24.09
CA ALA A 175 22.93 0.72 23.57
C ALA A 175 23.83 0.09 22.51
N GLY A 176 24.09 -1.23 22.59
CA GLY A 176 24.84 -1.96 21.58
C GLY A 176 24.14 -1.93 20.22
N PHE A 177 22.84 -2.24 20.18
CA PHE A 177 22.06 -2.16 18.93
C PHE A 177 21.79 -0.72 18.49
N TRP A 178 21.56 0.20 19.44
CA TRP A 178 21.22 1.60 19.17
C TRP A 178 22.35 2.38 18.48
N ASN A 179 23.59 2.02 18.79
CA ASN A 179 24.81 2.65 18.27
C ASN A 179 25.52 1.78 17.21
N ASP A 180 24.90 0.69 16.77
CA ASP A 180 25.50 -0.18 15.76
C ASP A 180 25.68 0.57 14.41
N PRO A 181 26.78 0.37 13.67
CA PRO A 181 27.01 1.03 12.39
C PRO A 181 25.95 0.74 11.31
N SER A 182 25.15 -0.32 11.47
CA SER A 182 24.04 -0.66 10.57
C SER A 182 22.80 0.20 10.78
N VAL A 183 22.75 1.01 11.85
CA VAL A 183 21.59 1.80 12.22
C VAL A 183 21.46 3.04 11.34
N ASP A 184 20.26 3.23 10.80
CA ASP A 184 19.84 4.50 10.19
C ASP A 184 19.34 5.45 11.29
N VAL A 185 20.20 6.40 11.65
CA VAL A 185 19.93 7.41 12.68
C VAL A 185 18.90 8.45 12.23
N ASP A 186 18.74 8.65 10.92
CA ASP A 186 17.82 9.61 10.31
C ASP A 186 16.45 9.00 10.02
N TYR A 187 16.21 7.76 10.45
CA TYR A 187 14.98 7.04 10.15
C TYR A 187 13.72 7.76 10.68
N LYS A 188 13.83 8.48 11.81
CA LYS A 188 12.75 9.34 12.32
C LYS A 188 12.23 10.32 11.27
N THR A 189 13.14 10.99 10.55
CA THR A 189 12.79 11.94 9.48
C THR A 189 12.07 11.22 8.34
N LYS A 190 12.60 10.07 7.91
CA LYS A 190 12.01 9.25 6.84
C LYS A 190 10.61 8.74 7.20
N LEU A 191 10.40 8.38 8.46
CA LEU A 191 9.08 8.01 8.99
C LEU A 191 8.11 9.19 8.95
N ILE A 192 8.50 10.35 9.46
CA ILE A 192 7.69 11.57 9.41
C ILE A 192 7.33 11.94 7.97
N ASP A 193 8.29 11.85 7.04
CA ASP A 193 8.08 12.13 5.62
C ASP A 193 7.07 11.16 4.98
N ALA A 194 7.14 9.87 5.35
CA ALA A 194 6.18 8.87 4.88
C ALA A 194 4.76 9.16 5.39
N LEU A 195 4.62 9.54 6.67
CA LEU A 195 3.32 9.94 7.25
C LEU A 195 2.78 11.21 6.57
N ASN A 196 3.62 12.22 6.38
CA ASN A 196 3.26 13.48 5.72
C ASN A 196 2.86 13.32 4.26
N ALA A 197 3.50 12.39 3.54
CA ALA A 197 3.19 12.11 2.14
C ALA A 197 1.90 11.29 1.95
N SER A 198 1.30 10.78 3.03
CA SER A 198 0.04 10.03 2.97
C SER A 198 -1.17 10.95 2.78
N LYS A 199 -2.33 10.35 2.46
CA LYS A 199 -3.62 11.07 2.39
C LYS A 199 -4.10 11.65 3.73
N PHE A 200 -3.47 11.28 4.84
CA PHE A 200 -3.74 11.81 6.18
C PHE A 200 -2.65 12.80 6.66
N GLY A 201 -1.60 12.98 5.86
CA GLY A 201 -0.49 13.87 6.18
C GLY A 201 -0.75 15.31 5.79
N SER A 202 0.21 16.17 6.10
CA SER A 202 0.14 17.62 5.84
C SER A 202 0.54 18.02 4.41
N LYS A 203 0.89 17.06 3.54
CA LYS A 203 1.34 17.39 2.18
C LYS A 203 0.21 17.99 1.36
N ALA A 204 0.29 19.30 1.17
CA ALA A 204 -0.60 20.03 0.26
C ALA A 204 -0.29 19.63 -1.18
N TYR A 205 -1.32 19.26 -1.92
CA TYR A 205 -1.28 19.11 -3.38
C TYR A 205 -1.89 20.34 -4.02
N THR A 206 -1.22 20.89 -5.03
CA THR A 206 -1.78 22.03 -5.76
C THR A 206 -3.01 21.59 -6.57
N PRO A 207 -3.97 22.49 -6.85
CA PRO A 207 -5.09 22.17 -7.74
C PRO A 207 -4.64 21.59 -9.09
N TYR A 208 -3.49 22.04 -9.60
CA TYR A 208 -2.87 21.51 -10.82
C TYR A 208 -2.43 20.04 -10.66
N GLN A 209 -1.80 19.67 -9.55
CA GLN A 209 -1.42 18.28 -9.29
C GLN A 209 -2.64 17.36 -9.12
N ILE A 210 -3.68 17.85 -8.45
CA ILE A 210 -4.95 17.12 -8.31
C ILE A 210 -5.58 16.90 -9.69
N PHE A 211 -5.62 17.94 -10.52
CA PHE A 211 -6.11 17.86 -11.90
C PHE A 211 -5.32 16.85 -12.73
N LEU A 212 -3.99 16.88 -12.68
CA LEU A 212 -3.15 15.90 -13.37
C LEU A 212 -3.39 14.48 -12.89
N LYS A 213 -3.54 14.25 -11.57
CA LYS A 213 -3.84 12.93 -11.02
C LYS A 213 -5.23 12.46 -11.47
N ALA A 214 -6.22 13.34 -11.51
CA ALA A 214 -7.56 13.00 -12.01
C ALA A 214 -7.53 12.60 -13.49
N LEU A 215 -6.80 13.35 -14.34
CA LEU A 215 -6.60 12.97 -15.74
C LEU A 215 -5.87 11.63 -15.86
N TYR A 216 -4.80 11.44 -15.11
CA TYR A 216 -4.08 10.16 -15.09
C TYR A 216 -5.03 9.01 -14.71
N GLU A 217 -5.79 9.14 -13.62
CA GLU A 217 -6.73 8.08 -13.21
C GLU A 217 -7.83 7.82 -14.24
N LEU A 218 -8.26 8.86 -14.96
CA LEU A 218 -9.25 8.74 -16.04
C LEU A 218 -8.70 8.05 -17.30
N PHE A 219 -7.43 8.29 -17.65
CA PHE A 219 -6.83 7.84 -18.92
C PHE A 219 -5.71 6.79 -18.76
N LYS A 220 -5.35 6.38 -17.54
CA LYS A 220 -4.25 5.40 -17.30
C LYS A 220 -4.51 4.04 -17.95
N GLU A 221 -5.77 3.68 -18.14
CA GLU A 221 -6.17 2.47 -18.86
C GLU A 221 -6.09 2.64 -20.38
N ASP A 222 -6.11 3.88 -20.88
CA ASP A 222 -5.95 4.19 -22.31
C ASP A 222 -4.47 4.21 -22.73
N THR A 223 -3.53 4.31 -21.78
CA THR A 223 -2.07 4.33 -22.04
C THR A 223 -1.42 2.94 -22.03
N ILE A 224 -2.11 1.92 -21.53
CA ILE A 224 -1.60 0.54 -21.45
C ILE A 224 -2.36 -0.28 -22.48
N ILE A 225 -1.94 -0.23 -23.74
CA ILE A 225 -2.47 -1.15 -24.73
C ILE A 225 -1.30 -1.73 -25.51
N GLY A 226 -1.08 -3.00 -25.21
CA GLY A 226 -0.02 -3.83 -25.76
C GLY A 226 -0.11 -3.95 -27.27
N GLU A 227 1.03 -4.29 -27.85
CA GLU A 227 1.24 -4.61 -29.26
C GLU A 227 0.00 -5.30 -29.85
N SER A 228 -0.67 -4.60 -30.76
CA SER A 228 -1.84 -5.15 -31.43
C SER A 228 -1.43 -6.37 -32.25
N ASP A 229 -2.16 -7.47 -32.06
CA ASP A 229 -2.09 -8.62 -32.95
C ASP A 229 -2.27 -8.14 -34.39
N ARG A 230 -1.25 -8.38 -35.23
CA ARG A 230 -1.26 -8.03 -36.65
C ARG A 230 -2.39 -8.78 -37.35
N THR A 231 -3.53 -8.11 -37.52
CA THR A 231 -4.64 -8.56 -38.36
C THR A 231 -4.49 -8.01 -39.79
N SER A 232 -5.16 -8.64 -40.76
CA SER A 232 -5.20 -8.17 -42.16
C SER A 232 -5.87 -6.79 -42.34
N LEU A 233 -6.61 -6.33 -41.32
CA LEU A 233 -7.19 -5.00 -41.25
C LEU A 233 -6.25 -4.07 -40.46
N GLU A 234 -5.39 -3.34 -41.17
CA GLU A 234 -4.56 -2.28 -40.58
C GLU A 234 -5.38 -1.00 -40.42
N LEU A 235 -5.45 -0.49 -39.18
CA LEU A 235 -6.13 0.75 -38.85
C LEU A 235 -5.13 1.92 -38.82
N ALA A 236 -5.58 3.12 -39.19
CA ALA A 236 -4.82 4.34 -38.88
C ALA A 236 -4.74 4.53 -37.36
N SER A 237 -3.71 5.24 -36.87
CA SER A 237 -3.47 5.41 -35.41
C SER A 237 -4.71 5.88 -34.63
N PHE A 238 -5.43 6.87 -35.15
CA PHE A 238 -6.65 7.38 -34.52
C PHE A 238 -7.83 6.39 -34.57
N GLN A 239 -7.90 5.52 -35.58
CA GLN A 239 -8.91 4.46 -35.67
C GLN A 239 -8.59 3.33 -34.71
N GLN A 240 -7.30 3.02 -34.53
CA GLN A 240 -6.84 2.03 -33.56
C GLN A 240 -7.22 2.45 -32.14
N GLU A 241 -6.98 3.72 -31.78
CA GLU A 241 -7.42 4.30 -30.50
C GLU A 241 -8.95 4.20 -30.33
N GLY A 242 -9.72 4.55 -31.38
CA GLY A 242 -11.18 4.43 -31.38
C GLY A 242 -11.68 2.99 -31.21
N PHE A 243 -11.05 2.02 -31.88
CA PHE A 243 -11.34 0.59 -31.74
C PHE A 243 -11.09 0.09 -30.31
N GLU A 244 -9.93 0.41 -29.76
CA GLU A 244 -9.53 0.00 -28.42
C GLU A 244 -10.48 0.54 -27.35
N ARG A 245 -10.85 1.82 -27.47
CA ARG A 245 -11.82 2.46 -26.58
C ARG A 245 -13.19 1.80 -26.70
N ALA A 246 -13.62 1.46 -27.92
CA ALA A 246 -14.87 0.75 -28.15
C ALA A 246 -14.88 -0.65 -27.52
N VAL A 247 -13.78 -1.41 -27.63
CA VAL A 247 -13.63 -2.72 -26.96
C VAL A 247 -13.82 -2.58 -25.45
N ARG A 248 -13.12 -1.62 -24.80
CA ARG A 248 -13.27 -1.37 -23.35
C ARG A 248 -14.70 -1.06 -22.94
N LEU A 249 -15.38 -0.20 -23.70
CA LEU A 249 -16.77 0.17 -23.42
C LEU A 249 -17.71 -1.02 -23.57
N ILE A 250 -17.54 -1.83 -24.62
CA ILE A 250 -18.33 -3.06 -24.81
C ILE A 250 -18.07 -4.05 -23.67
N GLU A 251 -16.83 -4.26 -23.24
CA GLU A 251 -16.52 -5.17 -22.13
C GLU A 251 -17.10 -4.70 -20.79
N ARG A 252 -17.16 -3.38 -20.57
CA ARG A 252 -17.64 -2.80 -19.31
C ARG A 252 -19.16 -2.62 -19.27
N HIS A 253 -19.79 -2.38 -20.42
CA HIS A 253 -21.17 -1.91 -20.51
C HIS A 253 -22.04 -2.70 -21.50
N ASP A 254 -21.53 -3.79 -22.08
CA ASP A 254 -22.20 -4.60 -23.10
C ASP A 254 -22.60 -3.82 -24.37
N GLY A 255 -22.00 -2.65 -24.61
CA GLY A 255 -22.25 -1.83 -25.78
C GLY A 255 -21.44 -0.53 -25.82
N CYS A 256 -21.36 0.08 -27.01
CA CYS A 256 -20.75 1.39 -27.20
C CYS A 256 -21.38 2.12 -28.40
N VAL A 257 -21.22 3.45 -28.44
CA VAL A 257 -21.58 4.28 -29.60
C VAL A 257 -20.32 4.97 -30.11
N ILE A 258 -20.02 4.80 -31.40
CA ILE A 258 -18.92 5.50 -32.07
C ILE A 258 -19.50 6.71 -32.81
N ALA A 259 -19.13 7.91 -32.36
CA ALA A 259 -19.69 9.18 -32.83
C ALA A 259 -18.65 10.09 -33.53
N ASP A 260 -17.65 9.49 -34.19
CA ASP A 260 -16.63 10.26 -34.91
C ASP A 260 -17.24 11.10 -36.04
N ALA A 261 -16.56 12.17 -36.47
CA ALA A 261 -16.99 12.99 -37.60
C ALA A 261 -17.09 12.19 -38.92
N VAL A 262 -17.81 12.74 -39.90
CA VAL A 262 -17.99 12.12 -41.22
C VAL A 262 -16.63 11.93 -41.90
N GLY A 263 -16.40 10.75 -42.50
CA GLY A 263 -15.16 10.43 -43.20
C GLY A 263 -14.02 9.88 -42.34
N LEU A 264 -14.14 9.89 -41.00
CA LEU A 264 -13.07 9.43 -40.09
C LEU A 264 -13.00 7.90 -39.91
N GLY A 265 -13.65 7.11 -40.76
CA GLY A 265 -13.45 5.65 -40.76
C GLY A 265 -14.21 4.86 -39.68
N LYS A 266 -15.37 5.33 -39.23
CA LYS A 266 -16.31 4.57 -38.38
C LYS A 266 -16.58 3.15 -38.90
N THR A 267 -16.65 2.98 -40.22
CA THR A 267 -16.79 1.67 -40.88
C THR A 267 -15.61 0.74 -40.57
N PHE A 268 -14.37 1.24 -40.64
CA PHE A 268 -13.17 0.46 -40.37
C PHE A 268 -13.08 0.05 -38.89
N ILE A 269 -13.43 0.96 -37.98
CA ILE A 269 -13.53 0.64 -36.55
C ILE A 269 -14.57 -0.46 -36.33
N GLY A 270 -15.75 -0.35 -36.96
CA GLY A 270 -16.79 -1.37 -36.92
C GLY A 270 -16.33 -2.74 -37.45
N LEU A 271 -15.64 -2.77 -38.59
CA LEU A 271 -15.06 -3.99 -39.15
C LEU A 271 -14.05 -4.63 -38.20
N ARG A 272 -13.17 -3.83 -37.59
CA ARG A 272 -12.19 -4.34 -36.61
C ARG A 272 -12.87 -4.92 -35.37
N LEU A 273 -13.93 -4.28 -34.87
CA LEU A 273 -14.74 -4.81 -33.76
C LEU A 273 -15.37 -6.15 -34.10
N LEU A 274 -15.97 -6.28 -35.30
CA LEU A 274 -16.54 -7.54 -35.75
C LEU A 274 -15.49 -8.64 -35.82
N ASP A 275 -14.37 -8.39 -36.49
CA ASP A 275 -13.26 -9.34 -36.61
C ASP A 275 -12.73 -9.78 -35.23
N TYR A 276 -12.44 -8.81 -34.35
CA TYR A 276 -11.94 -9.05 -33.00
C TYR A 276 -12.88 -9.95 -32.19
N TYR A 277 -14.18 -9.65 -32.16
CA TYR A 277 -15.13 -10.43 -31.37
C TYR A 277 -15.48 -11.78 -31.99
N LEU A 278 -15.49 -11.89 -33.33
CA LEU A 278 -15.67 -13.18 -34.00
C LEU A 278 -14.50 -14.14 -33.72
N ILE A 279 -13.28 -13.62 -33.57
CA ILE A 279 -12.11 -14.42 -33.19
C ILE A 279 -12.14 -14.71 -31.68
N LYS A 280 -12.27 -13.68 -30.85
CA LYS A 280 -12.19 -13.77 -29.38
C LYS A 280 -13.26 -14.68 -28.77
N LEU A 281 -14.49 -14.63 -29.29
CA LEU A 281 -15.60 -15.41 -28.75
C LEU A 281 -15.66 -16.84 -29.29
N ARG A 282 -14.79 -17.20 -30.25
CA ARG A 282 -14.75 -18.53 -30.84
C ARG A 282 -14.30 -19.56 -29.80
N LYS A 283 -15.07 -20.63 -29.64
CA LYS A 283 -14.77 -21.75 -28.73
C LYS A 283 -14.98 -23.09 -29.43
N PRO A 284 -14.39 -24.19 -28.95
CA PRO A 284 -14.76 -25.52 -29.43
C PRO A 284 -16.28 -25.72 -29.32
N ARG A 285 -16.94 -26.05 -30.44
CA ARG A 285 -18.40 -26.20 -30.58
C ARG A 285 -19.25 -24.92 -30.53
N PHE A 286 -18.64 -23.73 -30.53
CA PHE A 286 -19.38 -22.47 -30.63
C PHE A 286 -18.73 -21.53 -31.65
N VAL A 287 -19.48 -21.21 -32.70
CA VAL A 287 -19.08 -20.25 -33.74
C VAL A 287 -19.90 -18.98 -33.54
N PRO A 288 -19.27 -17.86 -33.15
CA PRO A 288 -19.98 -16.59 -32.99
C PRO A 288 -20.51 -16.11 -34.35
N ARG A 289 -21.62 -15.37 -34.32
CA ARG A 289 -22.23 -14.75 -35.49
C ARG A 289 -22.31 -13.24 -35.30
N ALA A 290 -22.17 -12.52 -36.39
CA ALA A 290 -22.26 -11.07 -36.44
C ALA A 290 -23.45 -10.64 -37.32
N LEU A 291 -24.11 -9.55 -36.94
CA LEU A 291 -25.19 -8.92 -37.71
C LEU A 291 -24.86 -7.44 -37.89
N VAL A 292 -24.88 -6.98 -39.14
CA VAL A 292 -24.77 -5.57 -39.50
C VAL A 292 -26.15 -5.08 -39.93
N VAL A 293 -26.64 -4.04 -39.25
CA VAL A 293 -27.88 -3.34 -39.63
C VAL A 293 -27.52 -1.97 -40.18
N CYS A 294 -27.91 -1.68 -41.42
CA CYS A 294 -27.53 -0.44 -42.10
C CYS A 294 -28.63 0.09 -43.05
N PRO A 295 -28.58 1.38 -43.44
CA PRO A 295 -29.45 1.89 -44.51
C PRO A 295 -29.27 1.12 -45.83
N ALA A 296 -30.36 0.98 -46.60
CA ALA A 296 -30.37 0.22 -47.86
C ALA A 296 -29.25 0.62 -48.85
N GLN A 297 -28.91 1.91 -48.93
CA GLN A 297 -27.85 2.37 -49.83
C GLN A 297 -26.45 1.85 -49.42
N LEU A 298 -26.20 1.66 -48.12
CA LEU A 298 -24.88 1.28 -47.61
C LEU A 298 -24.60 -0.22 -47.69
N LYS A 299 -25.64 -1.06 -47.78
CA LYS A 299 -25.51 -2.52 -47.80
C LYS A 299 -24.58 -2.99 -48.93
N LYS A 300 -24.96 -2.74 -50.19
CA LYS A 300 -24.18 -3.18 -51.36
C LYS A 300 -22.96 -2.31 -51.64
N LEU A 301 -23.04 -1.01 -51.33
CA LEU A 301 -21.98 -0.07 -51.68
C LEU A 301 -20.78 -0.14 -50.74
N VAL A 302 -21.02 -0.46 -49.46
CA VAL A 302 -19.99 -0.41 -48.41
C VAL A 302 -19.85 -1.76 -47.72
N TRP A 303 -20.90 -2.25 -47.05
CA TRP A 303 -20.78 -3.35 -46.11
C TRP A 303 -20.49 -4.69 -46.77
N ASP A 304 -21.26 -5.10 -47.79
CA ASP A 304 -21.06 -6.38 -48.47
C ASP A 304 -19.63 -6.45 -49.05
N LYS A 305 -19.19 -5.39 -49.75
CA LYS A 305 -17.85 -5.31 -50.34
C LYS A 305 -16.74 -5.38 -49.29
N LYS A 306 -16.86 -4.62 -48.20
CA LYS A 306 -15.81 -4.53 -47.18
C LYS A 306 -15.72 -5.80 -46.32
N LEU A 307 -16.85 -6.42 -46.00
CA LEU A 307 -16.87 -7.70 -45.31
C LEU A 307 -16.20 -8.78 -46.15
N ASP A 308 -16.49 -8.83 -47.45
CA ASP A 308 -15.85 -9.75 -48.39
C ASP A 308 -14.34 -9.47 -48.54
N GLU A 309 -13.95 -8.20 -48.70
CA GLU A 309 -12.55 -7.76 -48.83
C GLU A 309 -11.68 -8.21 -47.66
N PHE A 310 -12.20 -8.14 -46.43
CA PHE A 310 -11.47 -8.53 -45.22
C PHE A 310 -11.80 -9.95 -44.72
N GLY A 311 -12.65 -10.70 -45.43
CA GLY A 311 -13.02 -12.07 -45.07
C GLY A 311 -13.82 -12.20 -43.77
N ILE A 312 -14.54 -11.14 -43.37
CA ILE A 312 -15.30 -11.08 -42.12
C ILE A 312 -16.71 -11.62 -42.38
N LYS A 313 -17.08 -12.71 -41.70
CA LYS A 313 -18.41 -13.33 -41.85
C LYS A 313 -19.45 -12.64 -40.96
N ALA A 314 -20.34 -11.87 -41.57
CA ALA A 314 -21.49 -11.25 -40.91
C ALA A 314 -22.73 -11.26 -41.82
N ASP A 315 -23.91 -11.38 -41.22
CA ASP A 315 -25.18 -11.18 -41.91
C ASP A 315 -25.43 -9.67 -42.07
N VAL A 316 -25.90 -9.20 -43.23
CA VAL A 316 -26.19 -7.77 -43.46
C VAL A 316 -27.68 -7.57 -43.75
N ILE A 317 -28.37 -6.89 -42.84
CA ILE A 317 -29.79 -6.53 -42.97
C ILE A 317 -29.89 -5.02 -43.20
N SER A 318 -30.78 -4.62 -44.10
CA SER A 318 -31.11 -3.22 -44.31
C SER A 318 -32.61 -3.02 -44.15
N HIS A 319 -32.98 -1.90 -43.55
CA HIS A 319 -34.37 -1.43 -43.60
C HIS A 319 -34.61 -0.79 -44.98
N GLU A 320 -35.70 -1.19 -45.64
CA GLU A 320 -36.15 -0.59 -46.91
C GLU A 320 -36.44 0.91 -46.76
#